data_AF-A0A2V9L672-F1
#
_entry.id   AF-A0A2V9L672-F1
#
_cell.length_a   1.000
_cell.length_b   1.000
_cell.length_c   1.000
_cell.angle_alpha   90.00
_cell.angle_beta   90.00
_cell.angle_gamma   90.00
#
_symmetry.space_group_name_H-M   'P 1'
#
loop_
_entity.id
_entity.type
_entity.pdbx_description
1 polymer ?
#
loop_
_entity_poly.entity_id
_entity_poly.type
_entity_poly.pdbx_seq_one_letter_code
_entity_poly.pdbx_strand_id
1 'polypeptide(L)'
;MSLNPWRKSKARRSAPSPAEVDPRVREVAIAKLREIGHDPSQYTIQIREERAKWRVMFLPAEKRVRGGGLEIAVDKKSLQAGDVRFYQ
;
A
#
# COMPACT_ATOMS: atom_id res chain seq x y z
N MET A 1 -43.74 5.22 36.57
CA MET A 1 -43.52 6.37 35.67
C MET A 1 -42.29 7.13 36.13
N SER A 2 -41.17 7.06 35.39
CA SER A 2 -40.34 8.23 35.09
C SER A 2 -39.39 7.85 33.95
N LEU A 3 -39.41 8.66 32.89
CA LEU A 3 -38.74 8.49 31.60
C LEU A 3 -37.53 9.43 31.51
N ASN A 4 -36.40 8.89 30.99
CA ASN A 4 -35.38 9.57 30.16
C ASN A 4 -34.47 10.66 30.80
N PRO A 5 -33.40 11.18 30.13
CA PRO A 5 -32.66 10.74 28.92
C PRO A 5 -31.15 11.10 28.94
N TRP A 6 -30.19 10.17 29.00
CA TRP A 6 -28.79 10.51 28.64
C TRP A 6 -28.13 9.47 27.74
N ARG A 7 -28.65 9.39 26.50
CA ARG A 7 -27.86 9.03 25.33
C ARG A 7 -26.80 10.12 25.12
N LYS A 8 -25.56 9.85 25.52
CA LYS A 8 -24.39 10.43 24.86
C LYS A 8 -23.45 9.29 24.47
N SER A 9 -23.86 8.57 23.42
CA SER A 9 -22.95 7.74 22.64
C SER A 9 -21.89 8.67 22.05
N LYS A 10 -20.80 8.86 22.79
CA LYS A 10 -19.56 9.45 22.29
C LYS A 10 -19.12 8.49 21.20
N ALA A 11 -19.47 8.80 19.95
CA ALA A 11 -18.99 8.09 18.78
C ALA A 11 -17.47 8.09 18.89
N ARG A 12 -16.94 6.97 19.36
CA ARG A 12 -15.52 6.69 19.36
C ARG A 12 -15.18 6.84 17.88
N ARG A 13 -14.44 7.89 17.53
CA ARG A 13 -13.81 7.98 16.20
C ARG A 13 -13.03 6.69 16.10
N SER A 14 -13.60 5.69 15.44
CA SER A 14 -12.86 4.51 15.06
C SER A 14 -11.63 5.06 14.36
N ALA A 15 -10.45 4.72 14.86
CA ALA A 15 -9.25 4.88 14.07
C ALA A 15 -9.60 4.35 12.66
N PRO A 16 -9.20 5.03 11.58
CA PRO A 16 -9.46 4.51 10.25
C PRO A 16 -9.03 3.05 10.27
N SER A 17 -9.97 2.14 9.97
CA SER A 17 -9.63 0.72 9.84
C SER A 17 -8.38 0.67 8.97
N PRO A 18 -7.36 -0.15 9.30
CA PRO A 18 -6.24 -0.34 8.40
C PRO A 18 -6.87 -0.70 7.06
N ALA A 19 -6.77 0.20 6.09
CA ALA A 19 -7.50 0.01 4.86
C ALA A 19 -7.04 -1.32 4.31
N GLU A 20 -7.99 -2.22 4.11
CA GLU A 20 -7.70 -3.54 3.57
C GLU A 20 -7.12 -3.28 2.18
N VAL A 21 -5.81 -3.42 2.09
CA VAL A 21 -5.08 -3.30 0.83
C VAL A 21 -5.68 -4.35 -0.08
N ASP A 22 -6.19 -3.93 -1.25
CA ASP A 22 -6.69 -4.89 -2.23
C ASP A 22 -5.55 -5.87 -2.56
N PRO A 23 -5.74 -7.19 -2.37
CA PRO A 23 -4.67 -8.17 -2.51
C PRO A 23 -4.03 -8.16 -3.91
N ARG A 24 -4.78 -7.73 -4.94
CA ARG A 24 -4.31 -7.63 -6.33
C ARG A 24 -3.29 -6.53 -6.52
N VAL A 25 -3.25 -5.51 -5.66
CA VAL A 25 -2.26 -4.43 -5.71
C VAL A 25 -0.85 -4.98 -5.66
N ARG A 26 -0.64 -6.00 -4.81
CA ARG A 26 0.65 -6.67 -4.68
C ARG A 26 1.02 -7.39 -5.97
N GLU A 27 0.09 -8.12 -6.55
CA GLU A 27 0.31 -8.89 -7.79
C GLU A 27 0.65 -7.96 -8.97
N VAL A 28 -0.12 -6.88 -9.13
CA VAL A 28 0.09 -5.85 -10.16
C VAL A 28 1.47 -5.22 -10.04
N ALA A 29 1.87 -4.85 -8.82
CA ALA A 29 3.17 -4.24 -8.59
C ALA A 29 4.33 -5.24 -8.80
N ILE A 30 4.17 -6.51 -8.42
CA ILE A 30 5.17 -7.57 -8.68
C ILE A 30 5.30 -7.83 -10.18
N ALA A 31 4.20 -7.86 -10.92
CA ALA A 31 4.22 -8.02 -12.37
C ALA A 31 5.00 -6.87 -13.03
N LYS A 32 4.74 -5.62 -12.61
CA LYS A 32 5.47 -4.45 -13.11
C LYS A 32 6.96 -4.48 -12.74
N LEU A 33 7.30 -4.93 -11.53
CA LEU A 33 8.69 -5.12 -11.11
C LEU A 33 9.42 -6.13 -12.00
N ARG A 34 8.78 -7.26 -12.32
CA ARG A 34 9.35 -8.28 -13.22
C ARG A 34 9.51 -7.78 -14.64
N GLU A 35 8.55 -6.98 -15.14
CA GLU A 35 8.61 -6.36 -16.46
C GLU A 35 9.85 -5.48 -16.65
N ILE A 36 10.27 -4.77 -15.59
CA ILE A 36 11.49 -3.96 -15.61
C ILE A 36 12.77 -4.75 -15.27
N GLY A 37 12.69 -6.08 -15.19
CA GLY A 37 13.84 -6.97 -15.03
C GLY A 37 14.32 -7.19 -13.59
N HIS A 38 13.50 -6.85 -12.58
CA HIS A 38 13.85 -7.03 -11.18
C HIS A 38 13.19 -8.28 -10.57
N ASP A 39 13.92 -9.00 -9.72
CA ASP A 39 13.39 -10.15 -8.99
C ASP A 39 12.72 -9.70 -7.68
N PRO A 40 11.39 -9.90 -7.50
CA PRO A 40 10.69 -9.57 -6.26
C PRO A 40 11.26 -10.26 -5.01
N SER A 41 11.95 -11.40 -5.14
CA SER A 41 12.54 -12.10 -3.99
C SER A 41 13.63 -11.29 -3.29
N GLN A 42 14.25 -10.35 -4.01
CA GLN A 42 15.30 -9.47 -3.51
C GLN A 42 14.76 -8.28 -2.71
N TYR A 43 13.43 -8.14 -2.60
CA TYR A 43 12.79 -6.99 -1.99
C TYR A 43 11.78 -7.36 -0.91
N THR A 44 11.81 -6.62 0.18
CA THR A 44 10.69 -6.49 1.11
C THR A 44 9.66 -5.54 0.52
N ILE A 45 8.41 -6.00 0.41
CA ILE A 45 7.32 -5.21 -0.15
C ILE A 45 6.56 -4.51 0.98
N GLN A 46 6.45 -3.19 0.92
CA GLN A 46 5.58 -2.40 1.77
C GLN A 46 4.50 -1.72 0.93
N ILE A 47 3.23 -1.80 1.36
CA ILE A 47 2.13 -1.14 0.66
C ILE A 47 1.54 -0.08 1.57
N ARG A 48 1.42 1.15 1.05
CA ARG A 48 0.82 2.28 1.73
C ARG A 48 -0.39 2.76 0.95
N GLU A 49 -1.49 3.00 1.67
CA GLU A 49 -2.65 3.63 1.09
C GLU A 49 -2.44 5.14 0.93
N GLU A 50 -2.74 5.67 -0.25
CA GLU A 50 -2.97 7.10 -0.46
C GLU A 50 -4.40 7.33 -0.97
N ARG A 51 -4.86 8.59 -1.07
CA ARG A 51 -6.26 8.91 -1.45
C ARG A 51 -6.71 8.20 -2.74
N ALA A 52 -5.95 8.32 -3.83
CA ALA A 52 -6.35 7.81 -5.15
C ALA A 52 -5.59 6.55 -5.62
N LYS A 53 -4.50 6.19 -4.93
CA LYS A 53 -3.57 5.14 -5.34
C LYS A 53 -3.03 4.40 -4.12
N TRP A 54 -2.53 3.20 -4.37
CA TRP A 54 -1.66 2.48 -3.46
C TRP A 54 -0.22 2.74 -3.86
N ARG A 55 0.64 3.05 -2.89
CA ARG A 55 2.08 3.09 -3.11
C ARG A 55 2.69 1.77 -2.65
N VAL A 56 3.33 1.09 -3.58
CA VAL A 56 4.03 -0.16 -3.33
C VAL A 56 5.52 0.11 -3.37
N MET A 57 6.17 0.00 -2.22
CA MET A 57 7.59 0.19 -2.04
C MET A 57 8.28 -1.17 -2.01
N PHE A 58 9.30 -1.35 -2.83
CA PHE A 58 10.20 -2.50 -2.85
C PHE A 58 11.51 -2.07 -2.21
N LEU A 59 11.71 -2.48 -0.96
CA LEU A 59 12.91 -2.19 -0.19
C LEU A 59 13.89 -3.35 -0.33
N PRO A 60 15.16 -3.14 -0.67
CA PRO A 60 16.16 -4.22 -0.71
C PRO A 60 16.10 -5.08 0.55
N ALA A 61 15.89 -6.38 0.38
CA ALA A 61 15.94 -7.33 1.49
C ALA A 61 17.37 -7.47 2.03
N GLU A 62 18.36 -7.27 1.17
CA GLU A 62 19.77 -7.27 1.52
C GLU A 62 20.45 -5.95 1.14
N LYS A 63 21.44 -5.53 1.93
CA LYS A 63 22.28 -4.34 1.64
C LYS A 63 23.04 -4.43 0.30
N ARG A 64 23.08 -5.59 -0.35
CA ARG A 64 23.85 -5.85 -1.58
C ARG A 64 23.07 -5.62 -2.87
N VAL A 65 21.76 -5.34 -2.82
CA VAL A 65 21.00 -5.01 -4.04
C VAL A 65 21.49 -3.67 -4.58
N ARG A 66 22.27 -3.72 -5.66
CA ARG A 66 22.73 -2.53 -6.39
C ARG A 66 21.51 -1.91 -7.09
N GLY A 67 21.06 -0.75 -6.62
CA GLY A 67 19.94 -0.02 -7.25
C GLY A 67 19.05 0.77 -6.30
N GLY A 68 19.16 0.55 -4.98
CA GLY A 68 18.31 1.22 -4.00
C GLY A 68 16.91 0.62 -3.93
N GLY A 69 15.97 1.35 -3.33
CA GLY A 69 14.57 0.96 -3.26
C GLY A 69 13.80 1.42 -4.49
N LEU A 70 12.69 0.72 -4.77
CA LEU A 70 11.78 1.05 -5.86
C LEU A 70 10.40 1.42 -5.30
N GLU A 71 9.69 2.28 -6.01
CA GLU A 71 8.30 2.64 -5.71
C GLU A 71 7.47 2.50 -6.98
N ILE A 72 6.32 1.84 -6.86
CA ILE A 72 5.31 1.70 -7.90
C ILE A 72 3.99 2.23 -7.36
N ALA A 73 3.36 3.16 -8.09
CA ALA A 73 2.01 3.61 -7.79
C ALA A 73 1.00 2.70 -8.50
N VAL A 74 0.00 2.19 -7.79
CA VAL A 74 -1.11 1.42 -8.37
C VAL A 74 -2.41 2.20 -8.18
N ASP A 75 -3.09 2.53 -9.27
CA ASP A 75 -4.36 3.28 -9.19
C ASP A 75 -5.46 2.42 -8.52
N LYS A 76 -6.24 3.01 -7.62
CA LYS A 76 -7.28 2.28 -6.87
C LYS A 76 -8.48 1.86 -7.71
N LYS A 77 -8.78 2.59 -8.78
CA LYS A 77 -9.95 2.35 -9.62
C LYS A 77 -9.63 1.37 -10.74
N SER A 78 -8.51 1.57 -11.42
CA SER A 78 -8.12 0.76 -12.58
C SER A 78 -7.21 -0.41 -12.23
N LEU A 79 -6.60 -0.44 -11.03
CA LEU A 79 -5.57 -1.40 -10.64
C LEU A 79 -4.43 -1.49 -11.65
N GLN A 80 -4.11 -0.38 -12.31
CA GLN A 80 -2.95 -0.29 -13.20
C GLN A 80 -1.73 0.22 -12.44
N ALA A 81 -0.60 -0.44 -12.67
CA ALA A 81 0.70 0.06 -12.23
C ALA A 81 1.12 1.26 -13.09
N GLY A 82 1.47 2.35 -12.44
CA GLY A 82 2.14 3.50 -13.06
C GLY A 82 3.65 3.28 -13.20
N ASP A 83 4.36 4.38 -13.46
CA ASP A 83 5.80 4.36 -13.62
C ASP A 83 6.54 3.95 -12.35
N VAL A 84 7.68 3.30 -12.55
CA VAL A 84 8.58 2.89 -11.47
C VAL A 84 9.52 4.03 -11.11
N ARG A 85 9.65 4.33 -9.82
CA ARG A 85 10.59 5.32 -9.29
C ARG A 85 11.68 4.63 -8.49
N PHE A 86 12.92 5.02 -8.72
CA PHE A 86 14.08 4.56 -7.96
C PHE A 86 14.43 5.59 -6.88
N TYR A 87 14.79 5.14 -5.68
CA TYR A 87 15.34 5.99 -4.63
C TYR A 87 16.57 5.34 -4.00
N GLN A 88 17.58 6.16 -3.72
CA GLN A 88 18.85 5.77 -3.12
C GLN A 88 18.88 6.13 -1.63
#